data_AF-A0A3B0RTU7-F1
#
_entry.id   AF-A0A3B0RTU7-F1
#
_cell.length_a   1.000
_cell.length_b   1.000
_cell.length_c   1.000
_cell.angle_alpha   90.00
_cell.angle_beta   90.00
_cell.angle_gamma   90.00
#
_symmetry.space_group_name_H-M   'P 1'
#
loop_
_entity.id
_entity.type
_entity.pdbx_description
1 polymer ?
#
loop_
_entity_poly.entity_id
_entity_poly.type
_entity_poly.pdbx_seq_one_letter_code
_entity_poly.pdbx_strand_id
1 'polypeptide(L)'
;MYLAPTPESTAALMARDVTGPLTMLNLLRFRDQADYVDAPELAPQEPITGAQAYAIYMGKTLPLLTKVGGTARLTGTGGPLLIGPADARWDRVLVIEYPNLAAFVAMIQSPEYQAISGHRTAALADSRLLPIETD
;
A
#
# COMPACT_ATOMS: atom_id res chain seq x y z
N MET A 1 -12.00 -2.24 8.85
CA MET A 1 -10.98 -2.47 7.81
C MET A 1 -10.74 -1.16 7.08
N TYR A 2 -9.49 -0.84 6.80
CA TYR A 2 -9.10 0.38 6.09
C TYR A 2 -8.23 -0.02 4.90
N LEU A 3 -8.86 -0.20 3.73
CA LEU A 3 -8.19 -0.74 2.54
C LEU A 3 -7.96 0.31 1.46
N ALA A 4 -8.77 1.37 1.43
CA ALA A 4 -8.68 2.47 0.47
C ALA A 4 -8.77 3.81 1.21
N PRO A 5 -8.19 4.89 0.66
CA PRO A 5 -8.40 6.23 1.19
C PRO A 5 -9.87 6.67 0.97
N THR A 6 -10.36 7.49 1.89
CA THR A 6 -11.64 8.20 1.72
C THR A 6 -11.45 9.47 0.87
N PRO A 7 -12.50 10.00 0.23
CA PRO A 7 -12.45 11.31 -0.41
C PRO A 7 -11.93 12.41 0.52
N GLU A 8 -12.36 12.41 1.79
CA GLU A 8 -11.97 13.38 2.80
C GLU A 8 -10.48 13.28 3.13
N SER A 9 -9.96 12.06 3.38
CA SER A 9 -8.53 11.86 3.64
C SER A 9 -7.66 12.22 2.44
N THR A 10 -8.18 12.03 1.23
CA THR A 10 -7.47 12.37 -0.02
C THR A 10 -7.40 13.88 -0.17
N ALA A 11 -8.52 14.58 0.00
CA ALA A 11 -8.57 16.04 -0.02
C ALA A 11 -7.65 16.65 1.06
N ALA A 12 -7.64 16.08 2.26
CA ALA A 12 -6.76 16.52 3.34
C ALA A 12 -5.27 16.37 2.98
N LEU A 13 -4.85 15.26 2.35
CA LEU A 13 -3.47 15.12 1.87
C LEU A 13 -3.12 16.15 0.80
N MET A 14 -4.01 16.41 -0.15
CA MET A 14 -3.77 17.44 -1.19
C MET A 14 -3.65 18.84 -0.59
N ALA A 15 -4.36 19.12 0.50
CA ALA A 15 -4.34 20.40 1.18
C ALA A 15 -3.13 20.62 2.10
N ARG A 16 -2.28 19.60 2.33
CA ARG A 16 -1.09 19.72 3.20
C ARG A 16 0.04 20.57 2.63
N ASP A 17 -0.02 20.92 1.34
CA ASP A 17 1.02 21.69 0.64
C ASP A 17 2.44 21.14 0.86
N VAL A 18 2.59 19.81 0.76
CA VAL A 18 3.86 19.11 1.01
C VAL A 18 4.91 19.58 0.00
N THR A 19 5.90 20.33 0.48
CA THR A 19 7.05 20.78 -0.32
C THR A 19 8.21 19.82 -0.14
N GLY A 20 8.54 19.04 -1.19
CA GLY A 20 9.67 18.10 -1.18
C GLY A 20 9.23 16.63 -1.23
N PRO A 21 10.12 15.69 -0.81
CA PRO A 21 9.83 14.27 -0.84
C PRO A 21 8.63 13.89 0.03
N LEU A 22 7.76 13.05 -0.51
CA LEU A 22 6.64 12.48 0.21
C LEU A 22 7.02 11.07 0.67
N THR A 23 7.13 10.87 1.98
CA THR A 23 7.37 9.53 2.56
C THR A 23 6.07 8.91 3.02
N MET A 24 5.87 7.62 2.72
CA MET A 24 4.67 6.86 3.03
C MET A 24 5.02 5.64 3.87
N LEU A 25 4.65 5.68 5.15
CA LEU A 25 4.70 4.51 6.03
C LEU A 25 3.46 3.64 5.78
N ASN A 26 3.70 2.39 5.40
CA ASN A 26 2.70 1.37 5.18
C ASN A 26 2.77 0.34 6.30
N LEU A 27 1.66 0.13 7.00
CA LEU A 27 1.47 -0.96 7.95
C LEU A 27 0.35 -1.85 7.43
N LEU A 28 0.63 -3.13 7.22
CA LEU A 28 -0.24 -4.03 6.48
C LEU A 28 -0.55 -5.29 7.27
N ARG A 29 -1.82 -5.64 7.34
CA ARG A 29 -2.29 -6.92 7.88
C ARG A 29 -2.94 -7.71 6.75
N PHE A 30 -2.48 -8.93 6.53
CA PHE A 30 -2.97 -9.79 5.46
C PHE A 30 -4.19 -10.60 5.91
N ARG A 31 -5.01 -10.98 4.92
CA ARG A 31 -5.98 -12.06 5.09
C ARG A 31 -5.27 -13.41 5.07
N ASP A 32 -5.84 -14.39 5.75
CA ASP A 32 -5.38 -15.78 5.67
C ASP A 32 -5.52 -16.32 4.25
N GLN A 33 -6.62 -15.97 3.58
CA GLN A 33 -6.88 -16.24 2.17
C GLN A 33 -7.21 -14.92 1.45
N ALA A 34 -6.60 -14.69 0.29
CA ALA A 34 -6.88 -13.52 -0.52
C ALA A 34 -8.31 -13.53 -1.06
N ASP A 35 -8.97 -12.39 -1.06
CA ASP A 35 -10.36 -12.23 -1.49
C ASP A 35 -10.46 -11.35 -2.74
N TYR A 36 -10.65 -11.98 -3.89
CA TYR A 36 -10.74 -11.32 -5.19
C TYR A 36 -12.18 -10.97 -5.60
N VAL A 37 -13.15 -10.92 -4.67
CA VAL A 37 -14.55 -10.60 -5.00
C VAL A 37 -14.71 -9.29 -5.78
N ASP A 38 -13.85 -8.30 -5.49
CA ASP A 38 -13.87 -6.98 -6.13
C ASP A 38 -12.97 -6.90 -7.39
N ALA A 39 -12.22 -7.96 -7.71
CA ALA A 39 -11.32 -8.03 -8.89
C ALA A 39 -11.18 -9.48 -9.40
N PRO A 40 -12.30 -10.13 -9.78
CA PRO A 40 -12.31 -11.55 -10.15
C PRO A 40 -11.42 -11.88 -11.35
N GLU A 41 -11.18 -10.92 -12.24
CA GLU A 41 -10.29 -11.03 -13.39
C GLU A 41 -8.80 -11.16 -13.00
N LEU A 42 -8.44 -10.76 -11.78
CA LEU A 42 -7.08 -10.89 -11.23
C LEU A 42 -6.91 -12.15 -10.37
N ALA A 43 -7.98 -12.92 -10.16
CA ALA A 43 -7.95 -14.10 -9.31
C ALA A 43 -7.01 -15.18 -9.90
N PRO A 44 -6.08 -15.74 -9.10
CA PRO A 44 -5.32 -16.92 -9.50
C PRO A 44 -6.23 -18.14 -9.66
N GLN A 45 -5.75 -19.15 -10.40
CA GLN A 45 -6.50 -20.40 -10.62
C GLN A 45 -6.76 -21.17 -9.32
N GLU A 46 -5.79 -21.16 -8.40
CA GLU A 46 -5.88 -21.80 -7.11
C GLU A 46 -5.95 -20.75 -5.99
N PRO A 47 -6.63 -21.03 -4.87
CA PRO A 47 -6.61 -20.16 -3.70
C PRO A 47 -5.20 -19.84 -3.23
N ILE A 48 -4.94 -18.55 -2.96
CA ILE A 48 -3.67 -18.09 -2.39
C ILE A 48 -3.92 -17.29 -1.11
N THR A 49 -2.89 -17.23 -0.27
CA THR A 49 -2.88 -16.39 0.94
C THR A 49 -2.85 -14.90 0.59
N GLY A 50 -3.27 -14.05 1.53
CA GLY A 50 -3.14 -12.59 1.37
C GLY A 50 -1.68 -12.16 1.16
N ALA A 51 -0.73 -12.78 1.85
CA ALA A 51 0.69 -12.51 1.68
C ALA A 51 1.19 -12.82 0.25
N GLN A 52 0.73 -13.92 -0.37
CA GLN A 52 1.05 -14.26 -1.76
C GLN A 52 0.41 -13.27 -2.74
N ALA A 53 -0.85 -12.87 -2.53
CA ALA A 53 -1.50 -11.86 -3.37
C ALA A 53 -0.76 -10.51 -3.30
N TYR A 54 -0.31 -10.11 -2.11
CA TYR A 54 0.47 -8.90 -1.92
C TYR A 54 1.86 -8.99 -2.59
N ALA A 55 2.48 -10.17 -2.61
CA ALA A 55 3.75 -10.37 -3.31
C ALA A 55 3.60 -10.17 -4.83
N ILE A 56 2.49 -10.66 -5.42
CA ILE A 56 2.15 -10.40 -6.83
C ILE A 56 1.97 -8.90 -7.07
N TYR A 57 1.21 -8.22 -6.20
CA TYR A 57 1.03 -6.78 -6.25
C TYR A 57 2.38 -6.03 -6.22
N MET A 58 3.25 -6.36 -5.27
CA MET A 58 4.56 -5.70 -5.13
C MET A 58 5.46 -5.91 -6.35
N GLY A 59 5.50 -7.12 -6.91
CA GLY A 59 6.28 -7.42 -8.11
C GLY A 59 5.88 -6.56 -9.31
N LYS A 60 4.59 -6.22 -9.43
CA LYS A 60 4.05 -5.34 -10.48
C LYS A 60 4.16 -3.85 -10.14
N THR A 61 4.13 -3.51 -8.85
CA THR A 61 4.13 -2.12 -8.36
C THR A 61 5.52 -1.51 -8.35
N LEU A 62 6.57 -2.27 -8.04
CA LEU A 62 7.95 -1.76 -7.97
C LEU A 62 8.45 -1.10 -9.26
N PRO A 63 8.22 -1.67 -10.47
CA PRO A 63 8.57 -0.99 -11.72
C PRO A 63 7.84 0.35 -11.91
N LEU A 64 6.56 0.43 -11.52
CA LEU A 64 5.76 1.66 -11.60
C LEU A 64 6.26 2.72 -10.61
N LEU A 65 6.66 2.28 -9.42
CA LEU A 65 7.28 3.14 -8.40
C LEU A 65 8.57 3.77 -8.94
N THR A 66 9.47 2.94 -9.50
CA THR A 66 10.72 3.43 -10.11
C THR A 66 10.46 4.38 -11.27
N LYS A 67 9.44 4.13 -12.10
CA LYS A 67 9.07 4.98 -13.24
C LYS A 67 8.70 6.41 -12.82
N VAL A 68 8.12 6.59 -11.63
CA VAL A 68 7.78 7.92 -11.08
C VAL A 68 8.89 8.50 -10.17
N GLY A 69 10.07 7.86 -10.13
CA GLY A 69 11.20 8.28 -9.30
C GLY A 69 11.07 7.91 -7.82
N GLY A 70 10.11 7.07 -7.45
CA GLY A 70 9.95 6.61 -6.08
C GLY A 70 10.89 5.48 -5.71
N THR A 71 11.10 5.26 -4.41
CA THR A 71 12.02 4.25 -3.88
C THR A 71 11.44 3.58 -2.63
N ALA A 72 11.59 2.27 -2.51
CA ALA A 72 11.33 1.57 -1.25
C ALA A 72 12.54 1.75 -0.31
N ARG A 73 12.42 2.63 0.68
CA ARG A 73 13.47 2.91 1.68
C ARG A 73 13.60 1.79 2.70
N LEU A 74 12.47 1.13 3.02
CA LEU A 74 12.44 -0.02 3.93
C LEU A 74 11.33 -0.98 3.51
N THR A 75 11.63 -2.27 3.61
CA THR A 75 10.62 -3.33 3.70
C THR A 75 10.98 -4.25 4.86
N GLY A 76 9.99 -4.63 5.66
CA GLY A 76 10.23 -5.40 6.89
C GLY A 76 9.07 -6.33 7.21
N THR A 77 9.39 -7.50 7.76
CA THR A 77 8.37 -8.40 8.31
C THR A 77 7.96 -7.87 9.68
N GLY A 78 6.66 -7.71 9.91
CA GLY A 78 6.13 -7.21 11.18
C GLY A 78 5.76 -8.34 12.14
N GLY A 79 5.00 -7.99 13.18
CA GLY A 79 4.49 -8.91 14.19
C GLY A 79 3.61 -8.19 15.21
N PRO A 80 3.50 -8.73 16.43
CA PRO A 80 2.85 -8.07 17.56
C PRO A 80 3.52 -6.74 17.87
N LEU A 81 2.73 -5.78 18.37
CA LEU A 81 3.27 -4.52 18.87
C LEU A 81 3.98 -4.72 20.21
N LEU A 82 5.16 -4.12 20.38
CA LEU A 82 5.83 -4.05 21.68
C LEU A 82 5.09 -3.12 22.65
N ILE A 83 4.55 -2.01 22.12
CA ILE A 83 3.71 -1.04 22.84
C ILE A 83 2.47 -0.80 21.98
N GLY A 84 1.31 -1.11 22.51
CA GLY A 84 0.03 -0.96 21.82
C GLY A 84 -1.00 -1.98 22.31
N PRO A 85 -2.19 -2.01 21.70
CA PRO A 85 -3.18 -3.03 21.97
C PRO A 85 -2.63 -4.43 21.69
N ALA A 86 -2.86 -5.39 22.59
CA ALA A 86 -2.32 -6.74 22.48
C ALA A 86 -2.87 -7.53 21.27
N ASP A 87 -4.02 -7.13 20.74
CA ASP A 87 -4.68 -7.72 19.58
C ASP A 87 -4.28 -7.05 18.25
N ALA A 88 -3.56 -5.93 18.32
CA ALA A 88 -3.06 -5.23 17.14
C ALA A 88 -1.72 -5.83 16.67
N ARG A 89 -1.64 -6.06 15.36
CA ARG A 89 -0.42 -6.55 14.70
C ARG A 89 -0.36 -6.04 13.26
N TRP A 90 0.84 -6.07 12.70
CA TRP A 90 1.09 -5.81 11.28
C TRP A 90 2.01 -6.90 10.73
N ASP A 91 1.65 -7.52 9.62
CA ASP A 91 2.41 -8.62 9.03
C ASP A 91 3.55 -8.10 8.14
N ARG A 92 3.39 -6.89 7.57
CA ARG A 92 4.38 -6.23 6.71
C ARG A 92 4.44 -4.73 6.98
N VAL A 93 5.64 -4.19 6.94
CA VAL A 93 5.93 -2.75 7.03
C VAL A 93 6.69 -2.31 5.78
N LEU A 94 6.33 -1.17 5.20
CA LEU A 94 7.09 -0.54 4.13
C LEU A 94 7.25 0.96 4.39
N VAL A 95 8.39 1.51 4.00
CA VAL A 95 8.59 2.96 3.88
C VAL A 95 8.88 3.23 2.41
N ILE A 96 7.93 3.89 1.74
CA ILE A 96 8.04 4.25 0.34
C ILE A 96 8.22 5.75 0.24
N GLU A 97 9.23 6.19 -0.49
CA GLU A 97 9.47 7.61 -0.73
C GLU A 97 9.17 7.94 -2.18
N TYR A 98 8.50 9.07 -2.39
CA TYR A 98 8.25 9.69 -3.69
C TYR A 98 8.99 11.02 -3.76
N PRO A 99 9.45 11.46 -4.93
CA PRO A 99 10.15 12.73 -5.06
C PRO A 99 9.25 13.94 -4.73
N ASN A 100 7.94 13.80 -4.87
CA ASN A 100 6.92 14.77 -4.49
C ASN A 100 5.52 14.14 -4.50
N LEU A 101 4.52 14.87 -4.03
CA LEU A 101 3.11 14.45 -4.04
C LEU A 101 2.58 14.16 -5.45
N ALA A 102 2.98 14.94 -6.46
CA ALA A 102 2.52 14.72 -7.83
C ALA A 102 2.97 13.37 -8.41
N ALA A 103 4.18 12.90 -8.06
CA ALA A 103 4.67 11.58 -8.45
C ALA A 103 3.85 10.44 -7.84
N PHE A 104 3.45 10.56 -6.56
CA PHE A 104 2.54 9.62 -5.92
C PHE A 104 1.18 9.59 -6.64
N VAL A 105 0.60 10.76 -6.91
CA VAL A 105 -0.69 10.89 -7.60
C VAL A 105 -0.64 10.30 -9.00
N ALA A 106 0.40 10.64 -9.77
CA ALA A 106 0.62 10.12 -11.12
C ALA A 106 0.70 8.58 -11.13
N MET A 107 1.36 7.98 -10.14
CA MET A 107 1.44 6.53 -10.01
C MET A 107 0.06 5.92 -9.76
N ILE A 108 -0.68 6.38 -8.74
CA ILE A 108 -1.96 5.77 -8.37
C ILE A 108 -3.06 6.01 -9.42
N GLN A 109 -2.97 7.07 -10.22
CA GLN A 109 -3.91 7.35 -11.32
C GLN A 109 -3.55 6.64 -12.62
N SER A 110 -2.36 6.04 -12.72
CA SER A 110 -1.94 5.38 -13.96
C SER A 110 -2.80 4.15 -14.28
N PRO A 111 -3.17 3.93 -15.55
CA PRO A 111 -3.88 2.71 -15.96
C PRO A 111 -3.13 1.44 -15.56
N GLU A 112 -1.79 1.45 -15.63
CA GLU A 112 -0.96 0.32 -15.23
C GLU A 112 -1.10 0.00 -13.74
N TYR A 113 -1.22 1.00 -12.86
CA TYR A 113 -1.44 0.78 -11.44
C TYR A 113 -2.86 0.29 -11.14
N GLN A 114 -3.87 0.91 -11.77
CA GLN A 114 -5.27 0.53 -11.58
C GLN A 114 -5.53 -0.92 -12.02
N ALA A 115 -4.85 -1.38 -13.08
CA ALA A 115 -4.94 -2.76 -13.55
C ALA A 115 -4.38 -3.81 -12.54
N ILE A 116 -3.61 -3.39 -11.53
CA ILE A 116 -2.97 -4.30 -10.58
C ILE A 116 -3.40 -4.08 -9.13
N SER A 117 -4.06 -2.95 -8.82
CA SER A 117 -4.39 -2.57 -7.45
C SER A 117 -5.37 -3.54 -6.78
N GLY A 118 -6.15 -4.29 -7.55
CA GLY A 118 -7.03 -5.34 -7.02
C GLY A 118 -6.28 -6.41 -6.22
N HIS A 119 -5.03 -6.75 -6.58
CA HIS A 119 -4.19 -7.67 -5.79
C HIS A 119 -3.93 -7.14 -4.37
N ARG A 120 -3.73 -5.81 -4.22
CA ARG A 120 -3.54 -5.17 -2.90
C ARG A 120 -4.82 -5.27 -2.08
N THR A 121 -5.97 -4.92 -2.68
CA THR A 121 -7.26 -4.98 -1.99
C THR A 121 -7.58 -6.40 -1.57
N ALA A 122 -7.34 -7.39 -2.43
CA ALA A 122 -7.57 -8.80 -2.14
C ALA A 122 -6.69 -9.36 -1.02
N ALA A 123 -5.46 -8.85 -0.92
CA ALA A 123 -4.50 -9.31 0.08
C ALA A 123 -4.80 -8.88 1.52
N LEU A 124 -5.38 -7.69 1.72
CA LEU A 124 -5.33 -6.98 3.00
C LEU A 124 -6.59 -7.15 3.84
N ALA A 125 -6.42 -7.58 5.09
CA ALA A 125 -7.47 -7.56 6.11
C ALA A 125 -7.58 -6.17 6.76
N ASP A 126 -6.45 -5.47 6.93
CA ASP A 126 -6.41 -4.08 7.39
C ASP A 126 -5.13 -3.37 6.93
N SER A 127 -5.14 -2.04 6.89
CA SER A 127 -3.91 -1.27 6.63
C SER A 127 -3.90 0.11 7.28
N ARG A 128 -2.71 0.67 7.49
CA ARG A 128 -2.49 2.11 7.69
C ARG A 128 -1.51 2.59 6.65
N LEU A 129 -1.81 3.76 6.10
CA LEU A 129 -0.95 4.49 5.19
C LEU A 129 -0.77 5.89 5.76
N LEU A 130 0.43 6.19 6.26
CA LEU A 130 0.74 7.46 6.89
C LEU A 130 1.69 8.27 6.00
N PRO A 131 1.24 9.40 5.44
CA PRO A 131 2.12 10.37 4.81
C PRO A 131 2.96 11.11 5.86
N ILE A 132 4.28 11.02 5.73
CA ILE A 132 5.31 11.57 6.62
C ILE A 132 6.13 12.59 5.82
N GLU A 133 6.40 13.73 6.46
CA GLU A 133 7.39 14.72 6.04
C GLU A 133 8.62 14.52 6.94
N THR A 134 9.82 14.56 6.35
CA THR A 134 11.07 14.41 7.11
C THR A 134 11.57 15.80 7.51
N ASP A 135 11.92 15.97 8.78
CA ASP A 135 12.59 17.17 9.31
C ASP A 135 14.01 17.37 8.76
#